data_AF-A0A661IYJ9-F1
#
_entry.id   AF-A0A661IYJ9-F1
#
_cell.length_a   1.000
_cell.length_b   1.000
_cell.length_c   1.000
_cell.angle_alpha   90.00
_cell.angle_beta   90.00
_cell.angle_gamma   90.00
#
_symmetry.space_group_name_H-M   'P 1'
#
loop_
_entity.id
_entity.type
_entity.pdbx_description
1 polymer ?
#
loop_
_entity_poly.entity_id
_entity_poly.type
_entity_poly.pdbx_seq_one_letter_code
_entity_poly.pdbx_strand_id
1 'polypeptide(L)'
;MSEKLDIVNEISKELIYIRRYVRDIPYSLIVAFYDTFKDKPIDEQKELQKRLYDMYNLSTDQSLLNLEISLKGYAEIIFKPESYMIDQSGRVMLFTKGGVALIGSVDLFGNTRRDIENVIGEWMYVEVSHGKPFIEIPNATIEYVEPLTPKVDRDRAIELLDRYGVTPFELFLISQGYKPTKEVKRLFLPRILSLFYYDGLPIHTFQLSQPETGKSHFAIRCEFAFNFTHFTEFPSPARLIFDGRLGAKGAVFTSNGIIIDEIDKLDKVNFKKAYQSLNTGLENGVWRRGVQTQHCIALEGYRFLPFILFGNVSNQLIDIYTQTNNN
;
A
#
# COMPACT_ATOMS: atom_id res chain seq x y z
N MET A 1 -19.87 31.33 5.90
CA MET A 1 -20.08 29.90 5.51
C MET A 1 -20.28 29.74 4.00
N SER A 2 -20.84 30.74 3.30
CA SER A 2 -20.92 30.76 1.82
C SER A 2 -19.55 30.91 1.14
N GLU A 3 -18.67 31.80 1.60
CA GLU A 3 -17.32 31.98 0.99
C GLU A 3 -16.47 30.70 0.97
N LYS A 4 -16.48 29.91 2.04
CA LYS A 4 -15.77 28.61 2.06
C LYS A 4 -16.42 27.55 1.18
N LEU A 5 -17.70 27.70 0.85
CA LEU A 5 -18.40 26.80 -0.07
C LEU A 5 -17.92 27.07 -1.51
N ASP A 6 -17.69 28.33 -1.85
CA ASP A 6 -17.20 28.76 -3.16
C ASP A 6 -15.76 28.29 -3.39
N ILE A 7 -14.87 28.39 -2.39
CA ILE A 7 -13.48 27.90 -2.49
C ILE A 7 -13.41 26.40 -2.82
N VAL A 8 -14.26 25.57 -2.20
CA VAL A 8 -14.32 24.13 -2.49
C VAL A 8 -14.80 23.87 -3.93
N ASN A 9 -15.73 24.70 -4.43
CA ASN A 9 -16.20 24.61 -5.81
C ASN A 9 -15.19 25.16 -6.83
N GLU A 10 -14.29 26.04 -6.40
CA GLU A 10 -13.23 26.57 -7.26
C GLU A 10 -12.04 25.62 -7.33
N ILE A 11 -11.60 25.07 -6.20
CA ILE A 11 -10.52 24.08 -6.17
C ILE A 11 -10.96 22.74 -6.79
N SER A 12 -12.26 22.45 -6.83
CA SER A 12 -12.75 21.26 -7.55
C SER A 12 -12.49 21.35 -9.05
N LYS A 13 -12.23 22.54 -9.61
CA LYS A 13 -11.77 22.71 -11.00
C LYS A 13 -10.34 22.22 -11.20
N GLU A 14 -9.55 22.16 -10.13
CA GLU A 14 -8.20 21.59 -10.12
C GLU A 14 -8.22 20.07 -9.89
N LEU A 15 -9.38 19.51 -9.52
CA LEU A 15 -9.51 18.07 -9.38
C LEU A 15 -9.46 17.40 -10.74
N ILE A 16 -8.63 16.38 -10.80
CA ILE A 16 -8.49 15.56 -11.99
C ILE A 16 -9.71 14.64 -12.09
N TYR A 17 -10.54 14.85 -13.10
CA TYR A 17 -11.57 13.89 -13.47
C TYR A 17 -11.01 12.87 -14.44
N ILE A 18 -10.84 11.63 -13.97
CA ILE A 18 -10.40 10.52 -14.83
C ILE A 18 -11.58 9.65 -15.18
N ARG A 19 -11.87 9.56 -16.47
CA ARG A 19 -12.87 8.63 -16.98
C ARG A 19 -12.32 7.20 -16.89
N ARG A 20 -13.03 6.36 -16.15
CA ARG A 20 -12.76 4.93 -16.08
C ARG A 20 -13.42 4.23 -17.27
N TYR A 21 -12.61 3.64 -18.15
CA TYR A 21 -13.08 2.89 -19.32
C TYR A 21 -13.08 1.37 -19.06
N VAL A 22 -12.15 0.88 -18.24
CA VAL A 22 -12.13 -0.52 -17.79
C VAL A 22 -12.89 -0.60 -16.47
N ARG A 23 -13.93 -1.42 -16.38
CA ARG A 23 -14.81 -1.46 -15.20
C ARG A 23 -14.07 -1.82 -13.92
N ASP A 24 -13.20 -2.82 -14.00
CA ASP A 24 -12.64 -3.53 -12.85
C ASP A 24 -11.23 -3.06 -12.46
N ILE A 25 -10.65 -2.12 -13.21
CA ILE A 25 -9.37 -1.52 -12.85
C ILE A 25 -9.48 -0.75 -11.52
N PRO A 26 -8.53 -0.92 -10.58
CA PRO A 26 -8.51 -0.13 -9.36
C PRO A 26 -8.42 1.36 -9.69
N TYR A 27 -9.33 2.16 -9.12
CA TYR A 27 -9.36 3.60 -9.37
C TYR A 27 -8.04 4.29 -8.98
N SER A 28 -7.45 3.90 -7.86
CA SER A 28 -6.16 4.43 -7.39
C SER A 28 -5.01 4.12 -8.36
N LEU A 29 -5.06 2.99 -9.08
CA LEU A 29 -4.08 2.65 -10.10
C LEU A 29 -4.21 3.59 -11.31
N ILE A 30 -5.45 3.89 -11.75
CA ILE A 30 -5.67 4.89 -12.81
C ILE A 30 -5.11 6.25 -12.40
N VAL A 31 -5.38 6.68 -11.16
CA VAL A 31 -4.91 7.98 -10.64
C VAL A 31 -3.39 8.05 -10.64
N ALA A 32 -2.71 6.99 -10.20
CA ALA A 32 -1.25 6.93 -10.17
C ALA A 32 -0.61 7.09 -11.56
N PHE A 33 -1.31 6.65 -12.62
CA PHE A 33 -0.83 6.72 -14.00
C PHE A 33 -1.50 7.82 -14.84
N TYR A 34 -2.19 8.77 -14.20
CA TYR A 34 -2.99 9.78 -14.90
C TYR A 34 -2.27 10.49 -16.05
N ASP A 35 -1.01 10.89 -15.82
CA ASP A 35 -0.19 11.59 -16.81
C ASP A 35 0.03 10.77 -18.10
N THR A 36 -0.07 9.44 -18.01
CA THR A 36 0.02 8.53 -19.16
C THR A 36 -1.17 8.68 -20.10
N PHE A 37 -2.32 9.15 -19.62
CA PHE A 37 -3.58 9.17 -20.37
C PHE A 37 -4.08 10.57 -20.74
N LYS A 38 -3.74 11.60 -19.93
CA LYS A 38 -4.48 12.87 -19.88
C LYS A 38 -4.61 13.63 -21.20
N ASP A 39 -3.62 13.54 -22.09
CA ASP A 39 -3.59 14.27 -23.36
C ASP A 39 -3.82 13.38 -24.59
N LYS A 40 -4.22 12.12 -24.38
CA LYS A 40 -4.38 11.14 -25.45
C LYS A 40 -5.82 11.05 -25.97
N PRO A 41 -6.05 10.67 -27.24
CA PRO A 41 -7.38 10.38 -27.76
C PRO A 41 -8.10 9.31 -26.94
N ILE A 42 -9.43 9.38 -26.89
CA ILE A 42 -10.28 8.47 -26.07
C ILE A 42 -9.96 6.99 -26.32
N ASP A 43 -9.79 6.59 -27.57
CA ASP A 43 -9.53 5.18 -27.89
C ASP A 43 -8.14 4.73 -27.43
N GLU A 44 -7.13 5.61 -27.49
CA GLU A 44 -5.81 5.33 -26.92
C GLU A 44 -5.86 5.26 -25.39
N GLN A 45 -6.65 6.13 -24.73
CA GLN A 45 -6.85 6.05 -23.28
C GLN A 45 -7.47 4.71 -22.85
N LYS A 46 -8.44 4.18 -23.62
CA LYS A 46 -9.05 2.87 -23.35
C LYS A 46 -8.02 1.75 -23.43
N GLU A 47 -7.23 1.72 -24.50
CA GLU A 47 -6.21 0.69 -24.70
C GLU A 47 -5.11 0.76 -23.62
N LEU A 48 -4.67 1.95 -23.25
CA LEU A 48 -3.68 2.11 -22.18
C LEU A 48 -4.22 1.73 -20.80
N GLN A 49 -5.48 2.06 -20.47
CA GLN A 49 -6.12 1.58 -19.24
C GLN A 49 -6.27 0.06 -19.25
N LYS A 50 -6.58 -0.54 -20.40
CA LYS A 50 -6.66 -2.00 -20.54
C LYS A 50 -5.31 -2.65 -20.32
N ARG A 51 -4.24 -2.17 -20.98
CA ARG A 51 -2.87 -2.66 -20.77
C ARG A 51 -2.45 -2.52 -19.31
N LEU A 52 -2.74 -1.38 -18.68
CA LEU A 52 -2.43 -1.16 -17.25
C LEU A 52 -3.17 -2.16 -16.35
N TYR A 53 -4.45 -2.40 -16.63
CA TYR A 53 -5.23 -3.39 -15.90
C TYR A 53 -4.70 -4.81 -16.08
N ASP A 54 -4.33 -5.18 -17.30
CA ASP A 54 -3.77 -6.49 -17.63
C ASP A 54 -2.44 -6.70 -16.87
N MET A 55 -1.51 -5.73 -16.94
CA MET A 55 -0.24 -5.79 -16.20
C MET A 55 -0.43 -5.93 -14.68
N TYR A 56 -1.40 -5.23 -14.10
CA TYR A 56 -1.71 -5.35 -12.68
C TYR A 56 -2.34 -6.71 -12.34
N ASN A 57 -3.31 -7.17 -13.13
CA ASN A 57 -4.01 -8.43 -12.91
C ASN A 57 -3.06 -9.63 -12.93
N LEU A 58 -2.10 -9.64 -13.86
CA LEU A 58 -1.07 -10.68 -13.94
C LEU A 58 -0.26 -10.79 -12.64
N SER A 59 -0.10 -9.70 -11.88
CA SER A 59 0.56 -9.76 -10.56
C SER A 59 -0.31 -10.34 -9.45
N THR A 60 -1.63 -10.40 -9.64
CA THR A 60 -2.61 -10.82 -8.63
C THR A 60 -3.10 -12.25 -8.83
N ASP A 61 -2.90 -12.83 -10.01
CA ASP A 61 -3.33 -14.18 -10.34
C ASP A 61 -2.21 -14.96 -11.05
N GLN A 62 -1.70 -15.97 -10.36
CA GLN A 62 -0.68 -16.88 -10.87
C GLN A 62 -1.09 -17.57 -12.18
N SER A 63 -2.35 -17.97 -12.30
CA SER A 63 -2.83 -18.71 -13.48
C SER A 63 -2.80 -17.83 -14.72
N LEU A 64 -3.19 -16.56 -14.57
CA LEU A 64 -3.13 -15.58 -15.65
C LEU A 64 -1.69 -15.29 -16.06
N LEU A 65 -0.78 -15.10 -15.10
CA LEU A 65 0.64 -14.89 -15.40
C LEU A 65 1.25 -16.08 -16.15
N ASN A 66 1.00 -17.30 -15.68
CA ASN A 66 1.50 -18.51 -16.32
C ASN A 66 0.94 -18.67 -17.74
N LEU A 67 -0.35 -18.35 -17.95
CA LEU A 67 -0.97 -18.39 -19.26
C LEU A 67 -0.33 -17.37 -20.21
N GLU A 68 -0.14 -16.13 -19.77
CA GLU A 68 0.47 -15.07 -20.57
C GLU A 68 1.90 -15.44 -21.00
N ILE A 69 2.73 -15.87 -20.05
CA ILE A 69 4.10 -16.33 -20.31
C ILE A 69 4.10 -17.55 -21.24
N SER A 70 3.16 -18.49 -21.09
CA SER A 70 3.04 -19.66 -21.98
C SER A 70 2.69 -19.29 -23.42
N LEU A 71 1.84 -18.26 -23.61
CA LEU A 71 1.39 -17.82 -24.93
C LEU A 71 2.41 -16.92 -25.64
N LYS A 72 3.07 -16.02 -24.91
CA LYS A 72 3.94 -14.97 -25.49
C LYS A 72 5.43 -15.19 -25.25
N GLY A 73 5.80 -16.07 -24.31
CA GLY A 73 7.17 -16.28 -23.85
C GLY A 73 7.62 -15.28 -22.78
N TYR A 74 6.90 -14.17 -22.61
CA TYR A 74 7.16 -13.13 -21.63
C TYR A 74 5.85 -12.50 -21.12
N ALA A 75 5.92 -11.75 -20.03
CA ALA A 75 4.83 -10.94 -19.51
C ALA A 75 5.38 -9.61 -18.95
N GLU A 76 4.56 -8.57 -19.08
CA GLU A 76 4.79 -7.27 -18.43
C GLU A 76 3.87 -7.18 -17.23
N ILE A 77 4.39 -6.80 -16.07
CA ILE A 77 3.59 -6.70 -14.84
C ILE A 77 3.92 -5.43 -14.06
N ILE A 78 2.91 -4.88 -13.39
CA ILE A 78 3.06 -3.78 -12.44
C ILE A 78 2.59 -4.27 -11.08
N PHE A 79 3.47 -4.21 -10.09
CA PHE A 79 3.15 -4.71 -8.75
C PHE A 79 4.01 -4.08 -7.67
N LYS A 80 3.56 -4.25 -6.42
CA LYS A 80 4.35 -4.04 -5.21
C LYS A 80 4.66 -5.41 -4.59
N PRO A 81 5.92 -5.70 -4.22
CA PRO A 81 6.26 -6.94 -3.54
C PRO A 81 5.55 -7.07 -2.17
N GLU A 82 4.85 -8.19 -1.96
CA GLU A 82 4.26 -8.51 -0.64
C GLU A 82 5.36 -8.96 0.34
N SER A 83 6.37 -9.63 -0.18
CA SER A 83 7.55 -10.06 0.56
C SER A 83 8.74 -10.25 -0.37
N TYR A 84 9.94 -10.32 0.19
CA TYR A 84 11.15 -10.58 -0.58
C TYR A 84 12.20 -11.39 0.18
N MET A 85 13.08 -12.04 -0.56
CA MET A 85 14.29 -12.70 -0.06
C MET A 85 15.47 -12.31 -0.94
N ILE A 86 16.64 -12.11 -0.34
CA ILE A 86 17.91 -11.98 -1.04
C ILE A 86 18.86 -13.03 -0.48
N ASP A 87 19.45 -13.85 -1.34
CA ASP A 87 20.42 -14.86 -0.91
C ASP A 87 21.88 -14.42 -1.12
N GLN A 88 22.80 -15.22 -0.60
CA GLN A 88 24.24 -14.95 -0.68
C GLN A 88 24.80 -15.04 -2.12
N SER A 89 24.05 -15.65 -3.04
CA SER A 89 24.44 -15.73 -4.46
C SER A 89 24.03 -14.49 -5.25
N GLY A 90 23.40 -13.50 -4.60
CA GLY A 90 22.91 -12.30 -5.25
C GLY A 90 21.59 -12.51 -5.98
N ARG A 91 20.83 -13.57 -5.67
CA ARG A 91 19.48 -13.74 -6.21
C ARG A 91 18.48 -13.00 -5.35
N VAL A 92 17.63 -12.22 -6.00
CA VAL A 92 16.48 -11.53 -5.39
C VAL A 92 15.22 -12.27 -5.79
N MET A 93 14.42 -12.65 -4.79
CA MET A 93 13.12 -13.26 -4.97
C MET A 93 12.05 -12.31 -4.44
N LEU A 94 11.13 -11.89 -5.31
CA LEU A 94 10.01 -11.02 -5.00
C LEU A 94 8.71 -11.83 -5.09
N PHE A 95 7.86 -11.75 -4.08
CA PHE A 95 6.57 -12.43 -4.08
C PHE A 95 5.46 -11.46 -4.46
N THR A 96 4.72 -11.81 -5.51
CA THR A 96 3.54 -11.03 -5.94
C THR A 96 2.35 -11.30 -5.04
N LYS A 97 1.29 -10.48 -5.16
CA LYS A 97 0.02 -10.69 -4.45
C LYS A 97 -0.66 -12.00 -4.85
N GLY A 98 -0.46 -12.45 -6.09
CA GLY A 98 -0.93 -13.75 -6.59
C GLY A 98 -0.09 -14.95 -6.12
N GLY A 99 0.96 -14.72 -5.33
CA GLY A 99 1.80 -15.79 -4.76
C GLY A 99 2.90 -16.32 -5.67
N VAL A 100 3.17 -15.66 -6.80
CA VAL A 100 4.26 -16.03 -7.72
C VAL A 100 5.59 -15.49 -7.23
N ALA A 101 6.63 -16.31 -7.30
CA ALA A 101 8.00 -15.89 -7.03
C ALA A 101 8.67 -15.38 -8.30
N LEU A 102 9.02 -14.09 -8.33
CA LEU A 102 9.78 -13.49 -9.42
C LEU A 102 11.26 -13.45 -9.01
N ILE A 103 12.14 -13.98 -9.85
CA ILE A 103 13.54 -14.19 -9.51
C ILE A 103 14.43 -13.38 -10.46
N GLY A 104 15.25 -12.48 -9.90
CA GLY A 104 16.21 -11.66 -10.65
C GLY A 104 17.59 -11.64 -9.99
N SER A 105 18.59 -11.16 -10.73
CA SER A 105 19.89 -10.80 -10.14
C SER A 105 19.75 -9.51 -9.33
N VAL A 106 20.50 -9.40 -8.24
CA VAL A 106 20.58 -8.19 -7.40
C VAL A 106 20.97 -6.94 -8.20
N ASP A 107 21.77 -7.11 -9.25
CA ASP A 107 22.23 -6.02 -10.13
C ASP A 107 21.09 -5.34 -10.89
N LEU A 108 19.94 -6.02 -11.08
CA LEU A 108 18.74 -5.45 -11.69
C LEU A 108 18.09 -4.38 -10.80
N PHE A 109 18.36 -4.41 -9.49
CA PHE A 109 17.70 -3.56 -8.50
C PHE A 109 18.56 -2.37 -8.05
N GLY A 110 19.83 -2.33 -8.43
CA GLY A 110 20.73 -1.22 -8.12
C GLY A 110 22.15 -1.65 -7.81
N ASN A 111 23.03 -0.64 -7.67
CA ASN A 111 24.47 -0.86 -7.48
C ASN A 111 24.91 -0.82 -6.02
N THR A 112 24.05 -0.33 -5.12
CA THR A 112 24.32 -0.27 -3.70
C THR A 112 23.21 -0.94 -2.92
N ARG A 113 23.53 -1.44 -1.72
CA ARG A 113 22.54 -2.02 -0.79
C ARG A 113 21.32 -1.11 -0.61
N ARG A 114 21.53 0.20 -0.47
CA ARG A 114 20.47 1.17 -0.23
C ARG A 114 19.58 1.33 -1.46
N ASP A 115 20.15 1.35 -2.66
CA ASP A 115 19.38 1.44 -3.90
C ASP A 115 18.48 0.21 -4.07
N ILE A 116 19.05 -0.98 -3.85
CA ILE A 116 18.32 -2.25 -3.92
C ILE A 116 17.16 -2.27 -2.90
N GLU A 117 17.43 -1.89 -1.65
CA GLU A 117 16.39 -1.81 -0.61
C GLU A 117 15.28 -0.81 -0.96
N ASN A 118 15.63 0.33 -1.57
CA ASN A 118 14.66 1.32 -2.04
C ASN A 118 13.81 0.75 -3.18
N VAL A 119 14.43 0.16 -4.21
CA VAL A 119 13.69 -0.38 -5.38
C VAL A 119 12.76 -1.51 -4.96
N ILE A 120 13.23 -2.46 -4.15
CA ILE A 120 12.40 -3.59 -3.66
C ILE A 120 11.22 -3.10 -2.81
N GLY A 121 11.40 -1.99 -2.10
CA GLY A 121 10.36 -1.40 -1.28
C GLY A 121 9.25 -0.75 -2.09
N GLU A 122 9.48 -0.33 -3.34
CA GLU A 122 8.53 0.45 -4.12
C GLU A 122 7.62 -0.40 -5.03
N TRP A 123 6.60 0.25 -5.59
CA TRP A 123 5.93 -0.27 -6.78
C TRP A 123 6.93 -0.34 -7.94
N MET A 124 6.77 -1.33 -8.82
CA MET A 124 7.66 -1.52 -9.95
C MET A 124 6.92 -2.05 -11.18
N TYR A 125 7.40 -1.66 -12.34
CA TYR A 125 7.16 -2.35 -13.59
C TYR A 125 8.29 -3.35 -13.79
N VAL A 126 7.96 -4.59 -14.15
CA VAL A 126 8.95 -5.61 -14.50
C VAL A 126 8.54 -6.37 -15.74
N GLU A 127 9.54 -6.78 -16.51
CA GLU A 127 9.38 -7.75 -17.60
C GLU A 127 9.88 -9.10 -17.12
N VAL A 128 9.07 -10.12 -17.32
CA VAL A 128 9.37 -11.48 -16.84
C VAL A 128 9.26 -12.50 -17.96
N SER A 129 10.09 -13.53 -17.88
CA SER A 129 10.14 -14.66 -18.81
C SER A 129 9.92 -15.98 -18.06
N HIS A 130 9.86 -17.09 -18.81
CA HIS A 130 9.76 -18.42 -18.21
C HIS A 130 10.88 -18.67 -17.19
N GLY A 131 10.49 -18.90 -15.93
CA GLY A 131 11.41 -19.30 -14.89
C GLY A 131 11.79 -20.79 -14.99
N LYS A 132 12.94 -21.14 -14.40
CA LYS A 132 13.26 -22.54 -14.08
C LYS A 132 12.73 -22.83 -12.67
N PRO A 133 11.87 -23.84 -12.46
CA PRO A 133 11.22 -24.07 -11.17
C PRO A 133 12.24 -24.13 -10.02
N PHE A 134 11.98 -23.33 -8.99
CA PHE A 134 12.79 -23.25 -7.77
C PHE A 134 11.90 -23.62 -6.58
N ILE A 135 12.23 -24.71 -5.90
CA ILE A 135 11.55 -25.18 -4.69
C ILE A 135 10.02 -25.32 -4.88
N GLU A 136 9.55 -26.07 -5.89
CA GLU A 136 8.12 -26.33 -6.17
C GLU A 136 7.20 -25.08 -6.27
N ILE A 137 7.76 -23.87 -6.22
CA ILE A 137 7.02 -22.62 -6.31
C ILE A 137 7.03 -22.18 -7.78
N PRO A 138 5.86 -21.91 -8.37
CA PRO A 138 5.75 -21.26 -9.67
C PRO A 138 6.60 -20.01 -9.70
N ASN A 139 7.48 -19.91 -10.69
CA ASN A 139 8.38 -18.79 -10.79
C ASN A 139 8.51 -18.26 -12.21
N ALA A 140 8.90 -16.99 -12.27
CA ALA A 140 9.26 -16.31 -13.50
C ALA A 140 10.61 -15.62 -13.29
N THR A 141 11.40 -15.52 -14.36
CA THR A 141 12.69 -14.82 -14.30
C THR A 141 12.47 -13.36 -14.66
N ILE A 142 13.01 -12.46 -13.85
CA ILE A 142 12.97 -11.01 -14.08
C ILE A 142 14.09 -10.67 -15.06
N GLU A 143 13.72 -10.06 -16.19
CA GLU A 143 14.65 -9.59 -17.23
C GLU A 143 14.89 -8.08 -17.11
N TYR A 144 13.89 -7.33 -16.66
CA TYR A 144 13.94 -5.88 -16.53
C TYR A 144 13.15 -5.39 -15.30
N VAL A 145 13.64 -4.34 -14.66
CA VAL A 145 13.02 -3.68 -13.51
C VAL A 145 13.04 -2.18 -13.70
N GLU A 146 11.87 -1.55 -13.54
CA GLU A 146 11.73 -0.10 -13.45
C GLU A 146 10.96 0.28 -12.17
N PRO A 147 11.61 0.93 -11.19
CA PRO A 147 10.91 1.42 -10.00
C PRO A 147 9.93 2.54 -10.38
N LEU A 148 8.71 2.42 -9.88
CA LEU A 148 7.63 3.39 -10.08
C LEU A 148 7.56 4.35 -8.89
N THR A 149 8.58 5.19 -8.75
CA THR A 149 8.66 6.15 -7.64
C THR A 149 7.73 7.36 -7.89
N PRO A 150 6.88 7.74 -6.91
CA PRO A 150 6.06 8.94 -7.02
C PRO A 150 6.90 10.21 -7.18
N LYS A 151 6.50 11.09 -8.09
CA LYS A 151 7.08 12.43 -8.25
C LYS A 151 6.36 13.41 -7.35
N VAL A 152 7.10 14.17 -6.54
CA VAL A 152 6.55 15.20 -5.66
C VAL A 152 6.62 16.54 -6.36
N ASP A 153 5.46 17.13 -6.66
CA ASP A 153 5.35 18.49 -7.20
C ASP A 153 5.08 19.49 -6.05
N ARG A 154 6.16 19.98 -5.45
CA ARG A 154 6.10 20.90 -4.32
C ARG A 154 5.62 22.29 -4.72
N ASP A 155 6.05 22.78 -5.88
CA ASP A 155 5.75 24.12 -6.34
C ASP A 155 4.25 24.26 -6.64
N ARG A 156 3.66 23.25 -7.29
CA ARG A 156 2.21 23.20 -7.50
C ARG A 156 1.45 23.13 -6.18
N ALA A 157 1.94 22.37 -5.19
CA ALA A 157 1.30 22.30 -3.89
C ALA A 157 1.28 23.67 -3.18
N ILE A 158 2.39 24.41 -3.21
CA ILE A 158 2.48 25.78 -2.64
C ILE A 158 1.53 26.72 -3.38
N GLU A 159 1.54 26.69 -4.72
CA GLU A 159 0.66 27.50 -5.54
C GLU A 159 -0.83 27.29 -5.20
N LEU A 160 -1.25 26.03 -5.02
CA LEU A 160 -2.64 25.70 -4.66
C LEU A 160 -3.02 26.19 -3.26
N LEU A 161 -2.10 26.11 -2.29
CA LEU A 161 -2.31 26.63 -0.94
C LEU A 161 -2.53 28.15 -0.96
N ASP A 162 -1.66 28.86 -1.67
CA ASP A 162 -1.67 30.32 -1.76
C ASP A 162 -2.87 30.84 -2.56
N ARG A 163 -3.16 30.23 -3.72
CA ARG A 163 -4.26 30.63 -4.61
C ARG A 163 -5.62 30.49 -3.94
N TYR A 164 -5.85 29.39 -3.23
CA TYR A 164 -7.17 29.06 -2.67
C TYR A 164 -7.31 29.37 -1.18
N GLY A 165 -6.23 29.82 -0.51
CA GLY A 165 -6.25 30.15 0.92
C GLY A 165 -6.66 28.98 1.80
N VAL A 166 -6.32 27.75 1.40
CA VAL A 166 -6.65 26.51 2.12
C VAL A 166 -5.46 26.05 2.96
N THR A 167 -5.73 25.34 4.05
CA THR A 167 -4.65 24.71 4.83
C THR A 167 -4.12 23.44 4.14
N PRO A 168 -2.88 23.00 4.42
CA PRO A 168 -2.37 21.72 3.91
C PRO A 168 -3.27 20.53 4.22
N PHE A 169 -3.90 20.54 5.40
CA PHE A 169 -4.87 19.53 5.81
C PHE A 169 -6.13 19.54 4.95
N GLU A 170 -6.67 20.72 4.65
CA GLU A 170 -7.85 20.87 3.79
C GLU A 170 -7.54 20.49 2.35
N LEU A 171 -6.38 20.92 1.82
CA LEU A 171 -5.92 20.55 0.49
C LEU A 171 -5.77 19.03 0.34
N PHE A 172 -5.20 18.36 1.36
CA PHE A 172 -5.11 16.90 1.38
C PHE A 172 -6.50 16.24 1.36
N LEU A 173 -7.45 16.70 2.17
CA LEU A 173 -8.79 16.13 2.18
C LEU A 173 -9.48 16.24 0.81
N ILE A 174 -9.31 17.40 0.18
CA ILE A 174 -9.82 17.68 -1.17
C ILE A 174 -9.17 16.74 -2.19
N SER A 175 -7.85 16.53 -2.12
CA SER A 175 -7.14 15.62 -3.03
C SER A 175 -7.59 14.15 -2.88
N GLN A 176 -8.12 13.78 -1.72
CA GLN A 176 -8.73 12.48 -1.45
C GLN A 176 -10.22 12.41 -1.85
N GLY A 177 -10.78 13.50 -2.39
CA GLY A 177 -12.17 13.60 -2.83
C GLY A 177 -13.17 13.97 -1.72
N TYR A 178 -12.69 14.46 -0.58
CA TYR A 178 -13.56 14.85 0.54
C TYR A 178 -13.72 16.36 0.64
N LYS A 179 -14.95 16.79 0.92
CA LYS A 179 -15.23 18.17 1.30
C LYS A 179 -14.72 18.42 2.73
N PRO A 180 -13.89 19.44 2.98
CA PRO A 180 -13.28 19.67 4.30
C PRO A 180 -14.24 20.34 5.30
N THR A 181 -15.35 19.68 5.61
CA THR A 181 -16.25 20.13 6.70
C THR A 181 -15.60 19.90 8.07
N LYS A 182 -16.19 20.45 9.14
CA LYS A 182 -15.66 20.28 10.50
C LYS A 182 -15.66 18.80 10.93
N GLU A 183 -16.70 18.06 10.53
CA GLU A 183 -16.92 16.65 10.82
C GLU A 183 -15.90 15.78 10.09
N VAL A 184 -15.72 16.01 8.79
CA VAL A 184 -14.71 15.31 7.97
C VAL A 184 -13.31 15.57 8.53
N LYS A 185 -13.01 16.83 8.84
CA LYS A 185 -11.74 17.20 9.48
C LYS A 185 -11.50 16.45 10.78
N ARG A 186 -12.49 16.42 11.68
CA ARG A 186 -12.38 15.67 12.96
C ARG A 186 -12.18 14.17 12.73
N LEU A 187 -12.88 13.59 11.76
CA LEU A 187 -12.81 12.17 11.44
C LEU A 187 -11.47 11.76 10.82
N PHE A 188 -10.94 12.58 9.91
CA PHE A 188 -9.73 12.27 9.16
C PHE A 188 -8.44 12.76 9.82
N LEU A 189 -8.49 13.68 10.77
CA LEU A 189 -7.32 14.16 11.49
C LEU A 189 -6.45 13.00 12.04
N PRO A 190 -6.97 12.02 12.80
CA PRO A 190 -6.14 10.92 13.28
C PRO A 190 -5.57 10.08 12.12
N ARG A 191 -6.34 9.86 11.06
CA ARG A 191 -5.88 9.12 9.87
C ARG A 191 -4.70 9.79 9.21
N ILE A 192 -4.77 11.10 9.02
CA ILE A 192 -3.75 11.88 8.34
C ILE A 192 -2.51 12.06 9.21
N LEU A 193 -2.68 12.25 10.53
CA LEU A 193 -1.56 12.36 11.46
C LEU A 193 -0.64 11.13 11.39
N SER A 194 -1.20 9.93 11.18
CA SER A 194 -0.41 8.71 11.04
C SER A 194 0.48 8.63 9.79
N LEU A 195 0.32 9.54 8.84
CA LEU A 195 1.22 9.66 7.67
C LEU A 195 2.51 10.40 8.00
N PHE A 196 2.61 11.00 9.20
CA PHE A 196 3.74 11.80 9.62
C PHE A 196 4.52 11.13 10.75
N TYR A 197 5.77 11.59 10.88
CA TYR A 197 6.67 11.23 11.97
C TYR A 197 6.84 12.43 12.89
N TYR A 198 6.92 12.20 14.19
CA TYR A 198 7.26 13.20 15.19
C TYR A 198 8.54 12.76 15.90
N ASP A 199 9.56 13.62 15.88
CA ASP A 199 10.88 13.33 16.45
C ASP A 199 11.50 12.00 15.94
N GLY A 200 11.34 11.74 14.64
CA GLY A 200 11.80 10.50 14.00
C GLY A 200 10.98 9.25 14.33
N LEU A 201 9.94 9.35 15.16
CA LEU A 201 9.05 8.25 15.52
C LEU A 201 7.71 8.34 14.75
N PRO A 202 7.16 7.18 14.34
CA PRO A 202 5.91 7.16 13.59
C PRO A 202 4.72 7.41 14.53
N ILE A 203 3.67 8.05 14.01
CA ILE A 203 2.42 8.21 14.76
C ILE A 203 1.51 7.01 14.46
N HIS A 204 1.36 6.10 15.43
CA HIS A 204 0.40 5.01 15.32
C HIS A 204 -1.01 5.51 15.63
N THR A 205 -2.02 5.01 14.90
CA THR A 205 -3.42 5.41 15.07
C THR A 205 -4.30 4.19 15.24
N PHE A 206 -5.19 4.25 16.22
CA PHE A 206 -6.31 3.33 16.40
C PHE A 206 -7.61 4.11 16.32
N GLN A 207 -8.50 3.73 15.40
CA GLN A 207 -9.76 4.43 15.19
C GLN A 207 -10.92 3.45 15.03
N LEU A 208 -11.84 3.52 15.99
CA LEU A 208 -13.18 2.95 15.87
C LEU A 208 -14.13 4.04 15.40
N SER A 209 -14.89 3.77 14.34
CA SER A 209 -15.91 4.69 13.83
C SER A 209 -17.08 3.91 13.24
N GLN A 210 -18.19 4.59 12.94
CA GLN A 210 -19.31 3.94 12.26
C GLN A 210 -18.88 3.31 10.92
N PRO A 211 -19.66 2.34 10.40
CA PRO A 211 -19.52 1.89 9.02
C PRO A 211 -19.57 3.06 8.02
N GLU A 212 -19.00 2.86 6.84
CA GLU A 212 -19.10 3.81 5.70
C GLU A 212 -18.46 5.20 5.92
N THR A 213 -17.62 5.37 6.95
CA THR A 213 -16.88 6.61 7.21
C THR A 213 -15.62 6.78 6.35
N GLY A 214 -15.46 6.00 5.28
CA GLY A 214 -14.32 6.09 4.35
C GLY A 214 -13.01 5.46 4.85
N LYS A 215 -13.04 4.55 5.82
CA LYS A 215 -11.84 3.83 6.35
C LYS A 215 -11.09 3.07 5.24
N SER A 216 -11.79 2.15 4.57
CA SER A 216 -11.19 1.32 3.52
C SER A 216 -10.80 2.14 2.28
N HIS A 217 -11.56 3.21 1.95
CA HIS A 217 -11.17 4.13 0.87
C HIS A 217 -9.85 4.85 1.20
N PHE A 218 -9.68 5.36 2.42
CA PHE A 218 -8.42 5.94 2.86
C PHE A 218 -7.28 4.92 2.82
N ALA A 219 -7.53 3.68 3.23
CA ALA A 219 -6.52 2.62 3.23
C ALA A 219 -6.00 2.31 1.81
N ILE A 220 -6.92 2.11 0.86
CA ILE A 220 -6.60 1.86 -0.54
C ILE A 220 -5.84 3.05 -1.15
N ARG A 221 -6.19 4.29 -0.80
CA ARG A 221 -5.45 5.47 -1.28
C ARG A 221 -4.00 5.48 -0.77
N CYS A 222 -3.78 5.12 0.49
CA CYS A 222 -2.43 5.06 1.07
C CYS A 222 -1.58 3.96 0.45
N GLU A 223 -2.18 2.83 0.05
CA GLU A 223 -1.48 1.74 -0.63
C GLU A 223 -0.80 2.21 -1.93
N PHE A 224 -1.51 2.98 -2.75
CA PHE A 224 -0.99 3.48 -4.03
C PHE A 224 -0.19 4.78 -3.90
N ALA A 225 -0.63 5.73 -3.06
CA ALA A 225 0.00 7.05 -2.98
C ALA A 225 1.22 7.10 -2.06
N PHE A 226 1.22 6.30 -0.99
CA PHE A 226 2.24 6.34 0.05
C PHE A 226 2.94 5.00 0.26
N ASN A 227 2.65 4.00 -0.58
CA ASN A 227 3.25 2.68 -0.50
C ASN A 227 2.98 1.99 0.86
N PHE A 228 1.77 2.16 1.40
CA PHE A 228 1.33 1.41 2.58
C PHE A 228 0.92 0.00 2.17
N THR A 229 0.85 -0.94 3.11
CA THR A 229 0.16 -2.22 2.89
C THR A 229 -1.12 -2.25 3.70
N HIS A 230 -2.22 -2.57 3.02
CA HIS A 230 -3.54 -2.67 3.59
C HIS A 230 -3.95 -4.14 3.75
N PHE A 231 -4.29 -4.51 4.99
CA PHE A 231 -4.87 -5.80 5.31
C PHE A 231 -6.32 -5.60 5.76
N THR A 232 -7.25 -6.32 5.13
CA THR A 232 -8.67 -6.32 5.54
C THR A 232 -8.88 -7.03 6.88
N GLU A 233 -8.03 -8.01 7.19
CA GLU A 233 -8.03 -8.77 8.43
C GLU A 233 -6.63 -8.77 9.04
N PHE A 234 -6.52 -9.18 10.30
CA PHE A 234 -5.22 -9.22 10.94
C PHE A 234 -4.28 -10.24 10.28
N PRO A 235 -3.12 -9.83 9.74
CA PRO A 235 -2.26 -10.72 8.97
C PRO A 235 -1.57 -11.76 9.86
N SER A 236 -1.20 -12.88 9.25
CA SER A 236 -0.33 -13.85 9.91
C SER A 236 1.06 -13.22 10.17
N PRO A 237 1.80 -13.68 11.20
CA PRO A 237 3.17 -13.21 11.43
C PRO A 237 4.11 -13.44 10.24
N ALA A 238 3.80 -14.39 9.33
CA ALA A 238 4.61 -14.67 8.14
C ALA A 238 4.46 -13.56 7.12
N ARG A 239 3.22 -13.14 6.88
CA ARG A 239 2.91 -12.06 5.95
C ARG A 239 3.31 -10.70 6.50
N LEU A 240 3.13 -10.49 7.81
CA LEU A 240 3.48 -9.21 8.43
C LEU A 240 5.00 -9.03 8.58
N ILE A 241 5.70 -10.03 9.11
CA ILE A 241 7.08 -9.86 9.59
C ILE A 241 8.06 -10.69 8.76
N PHE A 242 7.94 -12.01 8.80
CA PHE A 242 8.93 -12.91 8.20
C PHE A 242 8.39 -14.32 8.00
N ASP A 243 8.43 -14.87 6.80
CA ASP A 243 8.16 -16.29 6.55
C ASP A 243 9.45 -17.11 6.67
N GLY A 244 9.59 -17.85 7.78
CA GLY A 244 10.76 -18.70 8.01
C GLY A 244 10.88 -19.89 7.07
N ARG A 245 9.78 -20.36 6.44
CA ARG A 245 9.82 -21.45 5.45
C ARG A 245 10.51 -20.99 4.17
N LEU A 246 10.20 -19.76 3.75
CA LEU A 246 10.70 -19.19 2.50
C LEU A 246 11.93 -18.29 2.70
N GLY A 247 12.28 -17.95 3.94
CA GLY A 247 13.31 -16.95 4.23
C GLY A 247 12.91 -15.53 3.81
N ALA A 248 11.61 -15.27 3.65
CA ALA A 248 11.09 -14.05 3.04
C ALA A 248 10.68 -13.01 4.09
N LYS A 249 11.17 -11.77 3.95
CA LYS A 249 10.78 -10.62 4.76
C LYS A 249 9.40 -10.12 4.35
N GLY A 250 8.50 -9.93 5.33
CA GLY A 250 7.10 -9.55 5.11
C GLY A 250 6.87 -8.04 4.98
N ALA A 251 5.60 -7.65 5.08
CA ALA A 251 5.12 -6.30 4.78
C ALA A 251 5.81 -5.17 5.56
N VAL A 252 6.24 -5.42 6.81
CA VAL A 252 6.99 -4.41 7.59
C VAL A 252 8.33 -4.05 6.95
N PHE A 253 8.86 -4.85 6.03
CA PHE A 253 10.11 -4.57 5.30
C PHE A 253 9.89 -4.10 3.86
N THR A 254 8.67 -4.17 3.33
CA THR A 254 8.33 -3.72 1.97
C THR A 254 7.43 -2.49 1.94
N SER A 255 6.94 -2.00 3.09
CA SER A 255 5.91 -0.95 3.12
C SER A 255 6.28 0.25 3.96
N ASN A 256 5.89 1.45 3.53
CA ASN A 256 6.12 2.69 4.28
C ASN A 256 5.10 2.91 5.43
N GLY A 257 4.12 2.02 5.55
CA GLY A 257 3.17 1.98 6.66
C GLY A 257 2.25 0.77 6.54
N ILE A 258 1.59 0.42 7.63
CA ILE A 258 0.68 -0.74 7.71
C ILE A 258 -0.71 -0.26 8.11
N ILE A 259 -1.73 -0.72 7.38
CA ILE A 259 -3.14 -0.48 7.71
C ILE A 259 -3.80 -1.83 7.92
N ILE A 260 -4.47 -2.00 9.06
CA ILE A 260 -5.26 -3.18 9.37
C ILE A 260 -6.70 -2.71 9.57
N ASP A 261 -7.58 -3.08 8.65
CA ASP A 261 -9.02 -2.86 8.76
C ASP A 261 -9.67 -3.96 9.61
N GLU A 262 -10.94 -3.75 9.95
CA GLU A 262 -11.78 -4.69 10.71
C GLU A 262 -11.12 -5.24 12.00
N ILE A 263 -10.36 -4.42 12.72
CA ILE A 263 -9.73 -4.80 13.99
C ILE A 263 -10.75 -5.15 15.07
N ASP A 264 -12.01 -4.70 14.91
CA ASP A 264 -13.14 -5.12 15.74
C ASP A 264 -13.46 -6.62 15.60
N LYS A 265 -13.02 -7.27 14.52
CA LYS A 265 -13.17 -8.70 14.25
C LYS A 265 -11.86 -9.47 14.41
N LEU A 266 -10.93 -8.94 15.22
CA LEU A 266 -9.58 -9.45 15.40
C LEU A 266 -9.49 -10.98 15.51
N ASP A 267 -8.69 -11.59 14.62
CA ASP A 267 -8.25 -12.98 14.82
C ASP A 267 -7.27 -13.06 15.99
N LYS A 268 -7.80 -13.53 17.13
CA LYS A 268 -7.05 -13.69 18.37
C LYS A 268 -5.84 -14.63 18.23
N VAL A 269 -5.87 -15.59 17.31
CA VAL A 269 -4.77 -16.55 17.12
C VAL A 269 -3.59 -15.87 16.45
N ASN A 270 -3.82 -15.24 15.29
CA ASN A 270 -2.76 -14.52 14.58
C ASN A 270 -2.25 -13.33 15.39
N PHE A 271 -3.14 -12.59 16.06
CA PHE A 271 -2.75 -11.50 16.96
C PHE A 271 -1.81 -11.96 18.07
N LYS A 272 -2.17 -13.02 18.82
CA LYS A 272 -1.33 -13.55 19.90
C LYS A 272 0.05 -13.98 19.40
N LYS A 273 0.13 -14.58 18.20
CA LYS A 273 1.41 -14.99 17.61
C LYS A 273 2.28 -13.81 17.20
N ALA A 274 1.67 -12.68 16.80
CA ALA A 274 2.40 -11.47 16.40
C ALA A 274 2.66 -10.50 17.57
N TYR A 275 1.98 -10.68 18.70
CA TYR A 275 1.90 -9.70 19.79
C TYR A 275 3.26 -9.22 20.31
N GLN A 276 4.18 -10.14 20.61
CA GLN A 276 5.50 -9.78 21.12
C GLN A 276 6.28 -8.94 20.11
N SER A 277 6.31 -9.38 18.85
CA SER A 277 7.00 -8.66 17.77
C SER A 277 6.35 -7.31 17.45
N LEU A 278 5.02 -7.20 17.62
CA LEU A 278 4.31 -5.93 17.47
C LEU A 278 4.67 -4.95 18.58
N ASN A 279 4.72 -5.39 19.84
CA ASN A 279 5.12 -4.51 20.93
C ASN A 279 6.54 -3.95 20.68
N THR A 280 7.51 -4.82 20.37
CA THR A 280 8.89 -4.37 20.11
C THR A 280 9.01 -3.55 18.82
N GLY A 281 8.24 -3.89 17.79
CA GLY A 281 8.23 -3.21 16.50
C GLY A 281 7.62 -1.82 16.56
N LEU A 282 6.49 -1.66 17.25
CA LEU A 282 5.82 -0.37 17.43
C LEU A 282 6.60 0.55 18.39
N GLU A 283 7.15 -0.01 19.47
CA GLU A 283 7.87 0.79 20.48
C GLU A 283 9.27 1.20 20.01
N ASN A 284 10.04 0.25 19.48
CA ASN A 284 11.48 0.42 19.24
C ASN A 284 11.88 0.26 17.77
N GLY A 285 10.92 0.00 16.87
CA GLY A 285 11.21 -0.33 15.48
C GLY A 285 11.86 -1.71 15.32
N VAL A 286 11.89 -2.55 16.35
CA VAL A 286 12.60 -3.84 16.34
C VAL A 286 11.64 -4.96 15.97
N TRP A 287 11.82 -5.48 14.76
CA TRP A 287 11.03 -6.58 14.21
C TRP A 287 11.82 -7.88 14.33
N ARG A 288 11.40 -8.73 15.27
CA ARG A 288 12.03 -10.03 15.54
C ARG A 288 11.05 -11.17 15.27
N ARG A 289 11.55 -12.20 14.61
CA ARG A 289 10.86 -13.49 14.54
C ARG A 289 11.87 -14.63 14.52
N GLY A 290 11.87 -15.42 15.59
CA GLY A 290 12.51 -16.74 15.59
C GLY A 290 11.53 -17.76 15.00
N VAL A 291 11.96 -18.51 13.98
CA VAL A 291 11.18 -19.64 13.47
C VAL A 291 12.02 -20.90 13.69
N GLN A 292 11.44 -21.90 14.35
CA GLN A 292 12.04 -23.24 14.42
C GLN A 292 11.90 -23.91 13.05
N THR A 293 12.80 -23.60 12.13
CA THR A 293 13.01 -24.38 10.90
C THR A 293 14.21 -25.32 11.07
N GLN A 294 14.41 -26.25 10.14
CA GLN A 294 15.60 -27.13 10.11
C GLN A 294 16.92 -26.34 10.15
N HIS A 295 16.90 -25.06 9.78
CA HIS A 295 18.05 -24.17 9.78
C HIS A 295 18.03 -23.10 10.88
N CYS A 296 17.09 -23.14 11.83
CA CYS A 296 16.95 -22.17 12.94
C CYS A 296 17.13 -20.71 12.49
N ILE A 297 16.35 -20.29 11.50
CA ILE A 297 16.45 -18.95 10.93
C ILE A 297 15.74 -17.95 11.86
N ALA A 298 16.50 -17.00 12.38
CA ALA A 298 15.97 -15.86 13.13
C ALA A 298 16.13 -14.59 12.30
N LEU A 299 15.03 -13.86 12.12
CA LEU A 299 15.09 -12.51 11.58
C LEU A 299 15.10 -11.51 12.73
N GLU A 300 16.03 -10.57 12.66
CA GLU A 300 15.99 -9.32 13.40
C GLU A 300 16.22 -8.17 12.41
N GLY A 301 15.32 -7.20 12.41
CA GLY A 301 15.43 -6.01 11.56
C GLY A 301 14.90 -4.77 12.26
N TYR A 302 15.45 -3.62 11.86
CA TYR A 302 15.09 -2.33 12.43
C TYR A 302 14.34 -1.50 11.40
N ARG A 303 13.10 -1.11 11.70
CA ARG A 303 12.31 -0.18 10.89
C ARG A 303 11.20 0.47 11.71
N PHE A 304 11.16 1.79 11.71
CA PHE A 304 10.02 2.57 12.18
C PHE A 304 9.04 2.80 11.04
N LEU A 305 7.80 2.36 11.21
CA LEU A 305 6.72 2.59 10.26
C LEU A 305 5.38 2.77 11.00
N PRO A 306 4.50 3.67 10.52
CA PRO A 306 3.20 3.90 11.14
C PRO A 306 2.28 2.69 10.98
N PHE A 307 1.42 2.52 11.97
CA PHE A 307 0.35 1.53 11.98
C PHE A 307 -0.98 2.26 12.14
N ILE A 308 -1.92 1.95 11.26
CA ILE A 308 -3.29 2.45 11.30
C ILE A 308 -4.23 1.27 11.51
N LEU A 309 -4.90 1.25 12.65
CA LEU A 309 -5.83 0.20 13.03
C LEU A 309 -7.24 0.75 12.92
N PHE A 310 -8.03 0.18 12.02
CA PHE A 310 -9.39 0.57 11.74
C PHE A 310 -10.37 -0.48 12.23
N GLY A 311 -11.45 -0.02 12.84
CA GLY A 311 -12.55 -0.89 13.21
C GLY A 311 -13.88 -0.16 13.30
N ASN A 312 -14.92 -0.94 13.54
CA ASN A 312 -16.26 -0.44 13.75
C ASN A 312 -16.59 -0.31 15.25
N VAL A 313 -17.32 0.75 15.60
CA VAL A 313 -17.96 0.83 16.92
C VAL A 313 -19.11 -0.19 16.97
N SER A 314 -19.17 -1.01 18.02
CA SER A 314 -20.33 -1.90 18.24
C SER A 314 -21.52 -1.10 18.79
N ASN A 315 -22.75 -1.50 18.46
CA ASN A 315 -23.97 -0.84 18.94
C ASN A 315 -24.05 -0.72 20.47
N GLN A 316 -23.44 -1.66 21.20
CA GLN A 316 -23.40 -1.65 22.67
C GLN A 316 -22.69 -0.42 23.27
N LEU A 317 -21.71 0.16 22.57
CA LEU A 317 -21.00 1.37 23.03
C LEU A 317 -21.81 2.65 22.77
N ILE A 318 -22.71 2.64 21.79
CA ILE A 318 -23.57 3.78 21.46
C ILE A 318 -24.68 3.91 22.50
N ASP A 319 -25.26 2.78 22.94
CA ASP A 319 -26.34 2.75 23.94
C ASP A 319 -25.93 3.31 25.30
N ILE A 320 -24.66 3.15 25.70
CA ILE A 320 -24.13 3.71 26.96
C ILE A 320 -24.06 5.25 26.89
N TYR A 321 -23.75 5.82 25.73
CA TYR A 321 -23.66 7.27 25.53
C TYR A 321 -25.04 7.95 25.38
N THR A 322 -26.04 7.26 24.84
CA THR A 322 -27.42 7.78 24.79
C THR A 322 -28.12 7.67 26.15
N GLN A 323 -27.79 6.68 26.98
CA GLN A 323 -28.34 6.58 28.34
C GLN A 323 -27.73 7.60 29.32
N THR A 324 -26.48 8.01 29.14
CA THR A 324 -25.82 9.01 29.99
C THR A 324 -26.15 10.46 29.63
N ASN A 325 -26.64 10.74 28.41
CA ASN A 325 -27.09 12.07 28.01
C ASN A 325 -28.62 12.27 28.17
N ASN A 326 -29.34 11.25 28.64
CA ASN A 326 -30.78 11.31 28.94
C ASN A 326 -31.07 11.18 30.45
N ASN A 327 -30.05 11.29 31.30
CA ASN A 327 -30.14 11.40 32.77
C ASN A 327 -29.46 12.68 33.23
#